data_AF-A0A961BW83-F1
#
_entry.id   AF-A0A961BW83-F1
#
_cell.length_a   1.000
_cell.length_b   1.000
_cell.length_c   1.000
_cell.angle_alpha   90.00
_cell.angle_beta   90.00
_cell.angle_gamma   90.00
#
_symmetry.space_group_name_H-M   'P 1'
#
loop_
_entity.id
_entity.type
_entity.pdbx_description
1 polymer ?
#
loop_
_entity_poly.entity_id
_entity_poly.type
_entity_poly.pdbx_seq_one_letter_code
_entity_poly.pdbx_strand_id
1 'polypeptide(L)'
;MRTFARHAEACGFESLYVVEHVVVRAGYDARYPYAESGRMPLPDDCPIPDPLELLAFLAGVTERIVLGTGILVAPEHHPVQLAKRCATLDVLSGGRLRLGVGVGWMREELEAVGIDFATRGARTDEVLAAMQALWADGEASFAGEHVAFDRLISVPKPRQPGGVPIHVGGHSSAAARRAGRFGAGFQ
;
A
#
# COMPACT_ATOMS: atom_id res chain seq x y z
N MET A 1 -15.02 -14.06 2.23
CA MET A 1 -13.55 -13.91 2.14
C MET A 1 -12.76 -15.09 2.72
N ARG A 2 -12.99 -15.58 3.96
CA ARG A 2 -12.23 -16.73 4.53
C ARG A 2 -12.24 -18.00 3.65
N THR A 3 -13.41 -18.49 3.26
CA THR A 3 -13.55 -19.70 2.43
C THR A 3 -12.86 -19.54 1.08
N PHE A 4 -13.02 -18.38 0.46
CA PHE A 4 -12.39 -18.04 -0.81
C PHE A 4 -10.86 -18.08 -0.70
N ALA A 5 -10.27 -17.41 0.30
CA ALA A 5 -8.81 -17.35 0.43
C ALA A 5 -8.18 -18.73 0.68
N ARG A 6 -8.81 -19.55 1.53
CA ARG A 6 -8.37 -20.94 1.76
C ARG A 6 -8.48 -21.79 0.51
N HIS A 7 -9.55 -21.62 -0.26
CA HIS A 7 -9.74 -22.36 -1.49
C HIS A 7 -8.72 -21.95 -2.55
N ALA A 8 -8.49 -20.65 -2.74
CA ALA A 8 -7.45 -20.13 -3.63
C ALA A 8 -6.07 -20.71 -3.28
N GLU A 9 -5.70 -20.71 -1.99
CA GLU A 9 -4.46 -21.32 -1.51
C GLU A 9 -4.41 -22.84 -1.76
N ALA A 10 -5.52 -23.56 -1.57
CA ALA A 10 -5.60 -25.00 -1.85
C ALA A 10 -5.49 -25.32 -3.34
N CYS A 11 -5.99 -24.43 -4.20
CA CYS A 11 -5.84 -24.51 -5.65
C CYS A 11 -4.42 -24.15 -6.13
N GLY A 12 -3.53 -23.68 -5.25
CA GLY A 12 -2.15 -23.36 -5.59
C GLY A 12 -1.96 -21.96 -6.19
N PHE A 13 -2.91 -21.04 -6.00
CA PHE A 13 -2.66 -19.63 -6.33
C PHE A 13 -1.52 -19.09 -5.48
N GLU A 14 -0.61 -18.34 -6.12
CA GLU A 14 0.58 -17.78 -5.47
C GLU A 14 0.21 -16.62 -4.54
N SER A 15 -0.74 -15.77 -4.94
CA SER A 15 -1.07 -14.53 -4.24
C SER A 15 -2.55 -14.16 -4.29
N LEU A 16 -2.96 -13.33 -3.34
CA LEU A 16 -4.23 -12.60 -3.32
C LEU A 16 -3.94 -11.10 -3.21
N TYR A 17 -4.55 -10.30 -4.08
CA TYR A 17 -4.42 -8.85 -4.07
C TYR A 17 -5.71 -8.15 -3.67
N VAL A 18 -5.59 -7.13 -2.83
CA VAL A 18 -6.70 -6.27 -2.39
C VAL A 18 -6.44 -4.83 -2.81
N VAL A 19 -7.45 -4.17 -3.37
CA VAL A 19 -7.43 -2.75 -3.79
C VAL A 19 -7.71 -1.85 -2.58
N GLU A 20 -7.26 -0.59 -2.64
CA GLU A 20 -7.66 0.43 -1.69
C GLU A 20 -8.57 1.47 -2.35
N HIS A 21 -9.66 1.79 -1.65
CA HIS A 21 -10.36 3.05 -1.74
C HIS A 21 -10.88 3.38 -0.34
N VAL A 22 -10.46 4.50 0.26
CA VAL A 22 -10.97 4.96 1.55
C VAL A 22 -12.43 5.40 1.39
N VAL A 23 -12.71 6.13 0.31
CA VAL A 23 -14.04 6.55 -0.11
C VAL A 23 -14.09 6.70 -1.62
N VAL A 24 -15.20 6.30 -2.22
CA VAL A 24 -15.49 6.60 -3.63
C VAL A 24 -16.52 7.71 -3.69
N ARG A 25 -16.19 8.83 -4.33
CA ARG A 25 -17.19 9.87 -4.60
C ARG A 25 -18.15 9.37 -5.67
N ALA A 26 -19.44 9.33 -5.35
CA ALA A 26 -20.48 9.04 -6.32
C ALA A 26 -20.39 10.00 -7.52
N GLY A 27 -20.30 9.45 -8.72
CA GLY A 27 -20.19 10.23 -9.96
C GLY A 27 -18.93 11.07 -10.05
N TYR A 28 -17.81 10.63 -9.47
CA TYR A 28 -16.50 11.32 -9.52
C TYR A 28 -16.15 11.87 -10.93
N ASP A 29 -15.44 12.98 -10.97
CA ASP A 29 -15.02 13.67 -12.20
C ASP A 29 -13.65 13.18 -12.69
N ALA A 30 -12.78 12.71 -11.78
CA ALA A 30 -11.46 12.20 -12.14
C ALA A 30 -11.51 11.04 -13.14
N ARG A 31 -10.58 11.01 -14.10
CA ARG A 31 -10.49 9.93 -15.08
C ARG A 31 -9.68 8.76 -14.53
N TYR A 32 -10.30 7.57 -14.42
CA TYR A 32 -9.60 6.33 -14.09
C TYR A 32 -8.57 6.00 -15.18
N PRO A 33 -7.27 5.87 -14.86
CA PRO A 33 -6.24 5.80 -15.88
C PRO A 33 -6.06 4.40 -16.49
N TYR A 34 -6.63 3.35 -15.90
CA TYR A 34 -6.42 1.96 -16.31
C TYR A 34 -7.61 1.35 -17.09
N ALA A 35 -8.57 2.17 -17.52
CA ALA A 35 -9.64 1.74 -18.42
C ALA A 35 -9.90 2.81 -19.48
N GLU A 36 -10.20 2.38 -20.70
CA GLU A 36 -10.50 3.30 -21.81
C GLU A 36 -11.69 4.22 -21.51
N SER A 37 -12.71 3.67 -20.83
CA SER A 37 -13.90 4.39 -20.37
C SER A 37 -13.61 5.54 -19.42
N GLY A 38 -12.41 5.58 -18.82
CA GLY A 38 -12.11 6.51 -17.73
C GLY A 38 -12.87 6.21 -16.44
N ARG A 39 -13.54 5.05 -16.36
CA ARG A 39 -14.29 4.61 -15.19
C ARG A 39 -13.67 3.35 -14.59
N MET A 40 -13.67 3.27 -13.27
CA MET A 40 -13.27 2.08 -12.54
C MET A 40 -14.23 0.93 -12.91
N PRO A 41 -13.75 -0.32 -13.05
CA PRO A 41 -14.62 -1.46 -13.36
C PRO A 41 -15.40 -1.97 -12.14
N LEU A 42 -15.79 -1.07 -11.23
CA LEU A 42 -16.57 -1.35 -10.02
C LEU A 42 -17.65 -0.27 -9.88
N PRO A 43 -18.85 -0.63 -9.39
CA PRO A 43 -19.84 0.36 -8.99
C PRO A 43 -19.29 1.30 -7.90
N ASP A 44 -19.78 2.55 -7.88
CA ASP A 44 -19.38 3.55 -6.88
C ASP A 44 -19.72 3.12 -5.44
N ASP A 45 -20.72 2.25 -5.27
CA ASP A 45 -21.18 1.69 -3.99
C ASP A 45 -20.64 0.28 -3.71
N CYS A 46 -19.63 -0.17 -4.47
CA CYS A 46 -19.00 -1.46 -4.24
C CYS A 46 -18.38 -1.51 -2.83
N PRO A 47 -18.67 -2.55 -2.02
CA PRO A 47 -18.07 -2.68 -0.69
C PRO A 47 -16.59 -3.06 -0.81
N ILE A 48 -15.72 -2.05 -0.79
CA ILE A 48 -14.26 -2.19 -0.81
C ILE A 48 -13.75 -2.11 0.65
N PRO A 49 -13.29 -3.23 1.25
CA PRO A 49 -12.73 -3.21 2.60
C PRO A 49 -11.33 -2.58 2.63
N ASP A 50 -10.93 -2.03 3.79
CA ASP A 50 -9.54 -1.60 4.02
C ASP A 50 -8.59 -2.77 3.69
N PRO A 51 -7.56 -2.54 2.85
CA PRO A 51 -6.73 -3.62 2.36
C PRO A 51 -5.88 -4.25 3.46
N LEU A 52 -5.33 -3.47 4.40
CA LEU A 52 -4.46 -4.00 5.44
C LEU A 52 -5.25 -4.76 6.49
N GLU A 53 -6.45 -4.30 6.85
CA GLU A 53 -7.33 -5.01 7.77
C GLU A 53 -7.83 -6.33 7.16
N LEU A 54 -8.24 -6.31 5.87
CA LEU A 54 -8.63 -7.54 5.19
C LEU A 54 -7.45 -8.52 5.09
N LEU A 55 -6.27 -8.06 4.69
CA LEU A 55 -5.10 -8.92 4.58
C LEU A 55 -4.66 -9.46 5.95
N ALA A 56 -4.76 -8.69 7.03
CA ALA A 56 -4.50 -9.17 8.39
C ALA A 56 -5.49 -10.27 8.80
N PHE A 57 -6.77 -10.10 8.50
CA PHE A 57 -7.76 -11.14 8.71
C PHE A 57 -7.46 -12.40 7.89
N LEU A 58 -7.06 -12.24 6.62
CA LEU A 58 -6.72 -13.36 5.72
C LEU A 58 -5.41 -14.06 6.12
N ALA A 59 -4.44 -13.33 6.67
CA ALA A 59 -3.20 -13.89 7.21
C ALA A 59 -3.46 -14.92 8.31
N GLY A 60 -4.45 -14.66 9.18
CA GLY A 60 -4.82 -15.58 10.27
C GLY A 60 -5.54 -16.85 9.82
N VAL A 61 -5.93 -16.97 8.55
CA VAL A 61 -6.71 -18.12 8.05
C VAL A 61 -6.07 -18.85 6.86
N THR A 62 -4.89 -18.39 6.43
CA THR A 62 -4.07 -18.94 5.33
C THR A 62 -2.62 -19.13 5.80
N GLU A 63 -1.86 -20.00 5.15
CA GLU A 63 -0.52 -20.39 5.63
C GLU A 63 0.63 -20.03 4.69
N ARG A 64 0.37 -19.96 3.38
CA ARG A 64 1.39 -19.90 2.33
C ARG A 64 1.14 -18.81 1.30
N ILE A 65 -0.12 -18.54 0.96
CA ILE A 65 -0.50 -17.59 -0.10
C ILE A 65 0.03 -16.19 0.24
N VAL A 66 0.61 -15.55 -0.75
CA VAL A 66 1.13 -14.20 -0.65
C VAL A 66 -0.03 -13.21 -0.53
N LEU A 67 0.15 -12.22 0.34
CA LEU A 67 -0.85 -11.23 0.70
C LEU A 67 -0.42 -9.88 0.11
N GLY A 68 -1.10 -9.43 -0.94
CA GLY A 68 -0.71 -8.29 -1.75
C GLY A 68 -1.69 -7.12 -1.67
N THR A 69 -1.18 -5.89 -1.75
CA THR A 69 -2.02 -4.73 -2.10
C THR A 69 -1.88 -4.39 -3.57
N GLY A 70 -2.98 -4.05 -4.23
CA GLY A 70 -3.04 -3.79 -5.68
C GLY A 70 -4.10 -2.76 -6.05
N ILE A 71 -4.10 -1.55 -5.48
CA ILE A 71 -2.95 -0.90 -4.86
C ILE A 71 -3.30 -0.13 -3.60
N LEU A 72 -2.36 -0.02 -2.65
CA LEU A 72 -2.46 0.89 -1.50
C LEU A 72 -2.00 2.30 -1.93
N VAL A 73 -2.82 3.31 -1.66
CA VAL A 73 -2.57 4.72 -1.98
C VAL A 73 -1.72 5.34 -0.88
N ALA A 74 -0.40 5.14 -0.98
CA ALA A 74 0.57 5.53 0.04
C ALA A 74 0.42 6.97 0.61
N PRO A 75 0.13 8.03 -0.19
CA PRO A 75 0.07 9.38 0.36
C PRO A 75 -1.14 9.64 1.27
N GLU A 76 -2.14 8.74 1.31
CA GLU A 76 -3.29 8.84 2.23
C GLU A 76 -2.94 8.39 3.65
N HIS A 77 -1.80 7.72 3.83
CA HIS A 77 -1.39 7.15 5.11
C HIS A 77 -0.29 7.98 5.77
N HIS A 78 -0.35 8.11 7.09
CA HIS A 78 0.78 8.61 7.86
C HIS A 78 1.90 7.54 7.88
N PRO A 79 3.15 7.85 7.48
CA PRO A 79 4.18 6.82 7.25
C PRO A 79 4.60 6.08 8.51
N VAL A 80 4.59 6.73 9.67
CA VAL A 80 4.87 6.05 10.95
C VAL A 80 3.84 4.95 11.25
N GLN A 81 2.55 5.23 10.99
CA GLN A 81 1.47 4.27 11.22
C GLN A 81 1.51 3.16 10.16
N LEU A 82 1.72 3.53 8.89
CA LEU A 82 1.81 2.57 7.80
C LEU A 82 3.00 1.62 7.98
N ALA A 83 4.19 2.13 8.32
CA ALA A 83 5.37 1.33 8.62
C ALA A 83 5.09 0.28 9.71
N LYS A 84 4.42 0.70 10.80
CA LYS A 84 4.05 -0.17 11.91
C LYS A 84 3.02 -1.24 11.50
N ARG A 85 1.95 -0.85 10.77
CA ARG A 85 0.90 -1.77 10.29
C ARG A 85 1.50 -2.82 9.36
N CYS A 86 2.29 -2.40 8.37
CA CYS A 86 2.94 -3.30 7.42
C CYS A 86 3.95 -4.24 8.08
N ALA A 87 4.82 -3.74 8.97
CA ALA A 87 5.77 -4.61 9.69
C ALA A 87 5.05 -5.63 10.58
N THR A 88 3.96 -5.21 11.25
CA THR A 88 3.15 -6.11 12.07
C THR A 88 2.50 -7.20 11.22
N LEU A 89 1.86 -6.83 10.10
CA LEU A 89 1.25 -7.79 9.18
C LEU A 89 2.29 -8.73 8.56
N ASP A 90 3.46 -8.22 8.22
CA ASP A 90 4.56 -9.04 7.69
C ASP A 90 5.01 -10.10 8.70
N VAL A 91 5.22 -9.71 9.97
CA VAL A 91 5.56 -10.66 11.04
C VAL A 91 4.44 -11.67 11.28
N LEU A 92 3.19 -11.21 11.43
CA LEU A 92 2.05 -12.09 11.70
C LEU A 92 1.77 -13.06 10.56
N SER A 93 2.00 -12.65 9.32
CA SER A 93 1.83 -13.50 8.15
C SER A 93 3.03 -14.42 7.89
N GLY A 94 4.14 -14.27 8.62
CA GLY A 94 5.35 -15.05 8.39
C GLY A 94 6.14 -14.59 7.17
N GLY A 95 6.10 -13.31 6.81
CA GLY A 95 6.84 -12.73 5.69
C GLY A 95 6.11 -12.80 4.36
N ARG A 96 4.77 -12.95 4.37
CA ARG A 96 3.95 -13.14 3.16
C ARG A 96 3.41 -11.84 2.57
N LEU A 97 3.71 -10.69 3.17
CA LEU A 97 3.22 -9.40 2.67
C LEU A 97 4.00 -8.96 1.42
N ARG A 98 3.28 -8.47 0.41
CA ARG A 98 3.78 -7.70 -0.74
C ARG A 98 3.03 -6.38 -0.78
N LEU A 99 3.75 -5.28 -0.61
CA LEU A 99 3.14 -3.97 -0.52
C LEU A 99 3.12 -3.29 -1.89
N GLY A 100 2.03 -3.45 -2.63
CA GLY A 100 1.79 -2.64 -3.82
C GLY A 100 1.40 -1.21 -3.44
N VAL A 101 2.14 -0.23 -3.92
CA VAL A 101 1.97 1.19 -3.57
C VAL A 101 1.74 2.07 -4.80
N GLY A 102 0.73 2.92 -4.73
CA GLY A 102 0.35 3.87 -5.75
C GLY A 102 0.30 5.29 -5.21
N VAL A 103 0.28 6.25 -6.14
CA VAL A 103 0.19 7.68 -5.79
C VAL A 103 -1.25 8.18 -5.70
N GLY A 104 -2.23 7.35 -6.07
CA GLY A 104 -3.64 7.71 -6.15
C GLY A 104 -4.01 8.47 -7.43
N TRP A 105 -5.21 8.17 -7.95
CA TRP A 105 -5.72 8.72 -9.21
C TRP A 105 -6.97 9.59 -9.01
N MET A 106 -7.79 9.29 -8.00
CA MET A 106 -9.03 10.00 -7.72
C MET A 106 -8.74 11.24 -6.88
N ARG A 107 -8.78 12.42 -7.50
CA ARG A 107 -8.51 13.69 -6.81
C ARG A 107 -9.42 13.87 -5.59
N GLU A 108 -10.69 13.57 -5.78
CA GLU A 108 -11.75 13.79 -4.80
C GLU A 108 -11.56 12.95 -3.55
N GLU A 109 -11.01 11.73 -3.70
CA GLU A 109 -10.66 10.85 -2.58
C GLU A 109 -9.47 11.42 -1.80
N LEU A 110 -8.38 11.78 -2.48
CA LEU A 110 -7.20 12.37 -1.83
C LEU A 110 -7.56 13.66 -1.09
N GLU A 111 -8.34 14.54 -1.72
CA GLU A 111 -8.76 15.81 -1.11
C GLU A 111 -9.71 15.56 0.09
N ALA A 112 -10.56 14.53 0.05
CA ALA A 112 -11.43 14.16 1.17
C ALA A 112 -10.66 13.72 2.42
N VAL A 113 -9.47 13.12 2.25
CA VAL A 113 -8.57 12.77 3.36
C VAL A 113 -7.51 13.84 3.64
N GLY A 114 -7.65 15.03 3.04
CA GLY A 114 -6.81 16.20 3.32
C GLY A 114 -5.46 16.21 2.59
N ILE A 115 -5.31 15.41 1.53
CA ILE A 115 -4.08 15.34 0.74
C ILE A 115 -4.23 16.19 -0.53
N ASP A 116 -3.32 17.16 -0.70
CA ASP A 116 -3.23 17.90 -1.94
C ASP A 116 -2.78 16.98 -3.09
N PHE A 117 -3.68 16.79 -4.05
CA PHE A 117 -3.44 15.97 -5.24
C PHE A 117 -2.20 16.40 -6.02
N ALA A 118 -1.81 17.68 -6.04
CA ALA A 118 -0.62 18.14 -6.75
C ALA A 118 0.68 17.59 -6.15
N THR A 119 0.71 17.36 -4.83
CA THR A 119 1.90 16.91 -4.09
C THR A 119 1.94 15.39 -3.86
N ARG A 120 0.89 14.65 -4.24
CA ARG A 120 0.75 13.20 -3.98
C ARG A 120 1.96 12.34 -4.38
N GLY A 121 2.62 12.68 -5.49
CA GLY A 121 3.81 11.96 -5.95
C GLY A 121 5.03 12.16 -5.05
N ALA A 122 5.27 13.39 -4.58
CA ALA A 122 6.35 13.72 -3.66
C ALA A 122 6.07 13.16 -2.27
N ARG A 123 4.82 13.29 -1.78
CA ARG A 123 4.36 12.66 -0.54
C ARG A 123 4.56 11.14 -0.54
N THR A 124 4.25 10.48 -1.65
CA THR A 124 4.51 9.04 -1.80
C THR A 124 6.00 8.73 -1.61
N ASP A 125 6.89 9.51 -2.23
CA ASP A 125 8.33 9.28 -2.11
C ASP A 125 8.81 9.43 -0.66
N GLU A 126 8.33 10.44 0.05
CA GLU A 126 8.64 10.62 1.47
C GLU A 126 8.07 9.52 2.35
N VAL A 127 6.84 9.07 2.07
CA VAL A 127 6.21 7.96 2.80
C VAL A 127 7.07 6.71 2.69
N LEU A 128 7.51 6.34 1.48
CA LEU A 128 8.33 5.15 1.27
C LEU A 128 9.71 5.27 1.94
N ALA A 129 10.35 6.43 1.85
CA ALA A 129 11.65 6.67 2.48
C ALA A 129 11.56 6.64 4.02
N ALA A 130 10.53 7.27 4.59
CA ALA A 130 10.24 7.24 6.01
C ALA A 130 9.98 5.81 6.52
N MET A 131 9.21 5.01 5.78
CA MET A 131 8.95 3.61 6.12
C MET A 131 10.22 2.77 6.12
N GLN A 132 11.08 2.91 5.09
CA GLN A 132 12.36 2.21 5.02
C GLN A 132 13.28 2.60 6.19
N ALA A 133 13.33 3.88 6.58
CA ALA A 133 14.06 4.32 7.75
C ALA A 133 13.55 3.68 9.04
N LEU A 134 12.22 3.59 9.22
CA LEU A 134 11.60 2.95 10.40
C LEU A 134 11.79 1.43 10.44
N TRP A 135 11.94 0.78 9.29
CA TRP A 135 12.20 -0.66 9.18
C TRP A 135 13.68 -1.03 9.35
N ALA A 136 14.61 -0.08 9.20
CA ALA A 136 16.03 -0.29 9.49
C ALA A 136 16.26 -0.56 10.99
N ASP A 137 17.38 -1.21 11.32
CA ASP A 137 17.71 -1.52 12.71
C ASP A 137 18.04 -0.26 13.53
N GLY A 138 17.66 -0.29 14.81
CA GLY A 138 17.95 0.79 15.75
C GLY A 138 16.97 1.97 15.70
N GLU A 139 17.52 3.13 16.02
CA GLU A 139 16.82 4.42 16.09
C GLU A 139 16.75 5.06 14.69
N ALA A 140 15.60 5.63 14.35
CA ALA A 140 15.34 6.26 13.05
C ALA A 140 14.91 7.72 13.22
N SER A 141 15.51 8.61 12.43
CA SER A 141 15.06 9.98 12.19
C SER A 141 14.81 10.17 10.69
N PHE A 142 13.85 11.02 10.35
CA PHE A 142 13.54 11.40 8.97
C PHE A 142 13.13 12.87 8.92
N ALA A 143 13.60 13.60 7.92
CA ALA A 143 13.29 15.01 7.73
C ALA A 143 12.95 15.26 6.26
N GLY A 144 11.65 15.22 5.94
CA GLY A 144 11.09 15.60 4.65
C GLY A 144 10.30 16.91 4.73
N GLU A 145 9.77 17.33 3.59
CA GLU A 145 8.90 18.50 3.46
C GLU A 145 7.49 18.23 4.02
N HIS A 146 6.98 17.00 3.86
CA HIS A 146 5.63 16.63 4.25
C HIS A 146 5.58 15.80 5.55
N VAL A 147 6.67 15.11 5.89
CA VAL A 147 6.78 14.35 7.12
C VAL A 147 8.17 14.45 7.74
N ALA A 148 8.20 14.59 9.06
CA ALA A 148 9.44 14.52 9.83
C ALA A 148 9.19 13.84 11.17
N PHE A 149 10.21 13.14 11.66
CA PHE A 149 10.25 12.58 13.00
C PHE A 149 11.70 12.42 13.47
N ASP A 150 11.89 12.40 14.77
CA ASP A 150 13.21 12.34 15.38
C ASP A 150 13.31 11.20 16.39
N ARG A 151 14.40 10.43 16.28
CA ARG A 151 14.85 9.44 17.25
C ARG A 151 13.81 8.39 17.64
N LEU A 152 13.07 7.87 16.66
CA LEU A 152 12.04 6.87 16.89
C LEU A 152 12.61 5.46 16.88
N ILE A 153 12.09 4.60 17.76
CA ILE A 153 12.28 3.14 17.69
C ILE A 153 10.97 2.52 17.21
N SER A 154 11.00 1.93 16.01
CA SER A 154 9.85 1.22 15.45
C SER A 154 10.07 -0.29 15.53
N VAL A 155 9.21 -0.98 16.28
CA VAL A 155 9.18 -2.44 16.41
C VAL A 155 7.74 -2.94 16.29
N PRO A 156 7.46 -4.16 15.81
CA PRO A 156 8.44 -5.13 15.30
C PRO A 156 9.07 -4.66 13.99
N LYS A 157 10.23 -5.21 13.65
CA LYS A 157 10.83 -5.06 12.31
C LYS A 157 10.17 -6.07 11.36
N PRO A 158 10.04 -5.75 10.05
CA PRO A 158 9.62 -6.74 9.07
C PRO A 158 10.47 -8.01 9.16
N ARG A 159 9.86 -9.16 8.92
CA ARG A 159 10.54 -10.46 8.88
C ARG A 159 11.43 -10.58 7.64
N GLN A 160 11.03 -9.92 6.56
CA GLN A 160 11.72 -9.97 5.28
C GLN A 160 13.00 -9.10 5.31
N PRO A 161 14.14 -9.59 4.76
CA PRO A 161 15.38 -8.80 4.73
C PRO A 161 15.21 -7.49 3.96
N GLY A 162 15.66 -6.37 4.55
CA GLY A 162 15.54 -5.04 3.94
C GLY A 162 14.15 -4.42 4.03
N GLY A 163 13.19 -5.07 4.71
CA GLY A 163 11.83 -4.58 4.90
C GLY A 163 10.79 -5.35 4.07
N VAL A 164 9.54 -4.89 4.12
CA VAL A 164 8.46 -5.46 3.29
C VAL A 164 8.73 -5.12 1.81
N PRO A 165 8.68 -6.09 0.87
CA PRO A 165 8.86 -5.80 -0.55
C PRO A 165 7.80 -4.84 -1.08
N ILE A 166 8.25 -3.74 -1.66
CA ILE A 166 7.40 -2.68 -2.22
C ILE A 166 7.29 -2.87 -3.72
N HIS A 167 6.08 -3.00 -4.25
CA HIS A 167 5.81 -3.00 -5.69
C HIS A 167 5.19 -1.66 -6.08
N VAL A 168 5.91 -0.86 -6.85
CA VAL A 168 5.41 0.47 -7.22
C VAL A 168 4.45 0.33 -8.40
N GLY A 169 3.25 0.87 -8.26
CA GLY A 169 2.26 0.89 -9.33
C GLY A 169 2.29 2.18 -10.14
N GLY A 170 2.10 2.07 -11.45
CA GLY A 170 1.84 3.22 -12.33
C GLY A 170 2.44 3.08 -13.72
N HIS A 171 2.00 3.95 -14.63
CA HIS A 171 2.42 3.92 -16.04
C HIS A 171 3.27 5.14 -16.44
N SER A 172 3.66 5.99 -15.47
CA SER A 172 4.44 7.20 -15.74
C SER A 172 5.94 7.00 -15.54
N SER A 173 6.76 7.83 -16.19
CA SER A 173 8.21 7.83 -15.97
C SER A 173 8.57 8.13 -14.51
N ALA A 174 7.75 8.91 -13.80
CA ALA A 174 7.91 9.16 -12.37
C ALA A 174 7.66 7.89 -11.54
N ALA A 175 6.67 7.08 -11.91
CA ALA A 175 6.43 5.79 -11.27
C ALA A 175 7.60 4.81 -11.50
N ALA A 176 8.11 4.74 -12.73
CA ALA A 176 9.28 3.92 -13.05
C ALA A 176 10.55 4.35 -12.27
N ARG A 177 10.80 5.66 -12.15
CA ARG A 177 11.90 6.18 -11.31
C ARG A 177 11.71 5.84 -9.84
N ARG A 178 10.49 5.94 -9.32
CA ARG A 178 10.15 5.54 -7.94
C ARG A 178 10.39 4.06 -7.72
N ALA A 179 10.01 3.21 -8.67
CA ALA A 179 10.28 1.77 -8.64
C ALA A 179 11.79 1.49 -8.58
N GLY A 180 12.60 2.17 -9.39
CA GLY A 180 14.05 2.01 -9.36
C GLY A 180 14.71 2.47 -8.05
N ARG A 181 14.09 3.37 -7.28
CA ARG A 181 14.63 3.88 -6.01
C ARG A 181 14.17 3.09 -4.79
N PHE A 182 12.90 2.65 -4.75
CA PHE A 182 12.29 2.05 -3.56
C PHE A 182 11.70 0.66 -3.79
N GLY A 183 11.47 0.29 -5.05
CA GLY A 183 10.70 -0.89 -5.40
C GLY A 183 11.55 -2.16 -5.45
N ALA A 184 10.97 -3.25 -4.97
CA ALA A 184 11.34 -4.62 -5.32
C ALA A 184 10.60 -5.11 -6.59
N GLY A 185 9.65 -4.32 -7.09
CA GLY A 185 8.88 -4.60 -8.31
C GLY A 185 8.20 -3.36 -8.88
N PHE A 186 7.69 -3.48 -10.10
CA PHE A 186 6.96 -2.45 -10.83
C PHE A 186 5.71 -3.07 -11.48
N GLN A 187 4.54 -2.44 -11.32
CA GLN A 187 3.25 -2.96 -11.80
C GLN A 187 2.34 -1.88 -12.38
#